data_AF-A0A8I1XVT0-F1
#
_entry.id   AF-A0A8I1XVT0-F1
#
_cell.length_a   1.000
_cell.length_b   1.000
_cell.length_c   1.000
_cell.angle_alpha   90.00
_cell.angle_beta   90.00
_cell.angle_gamma   90.00
#
_symmetry.space_group_name_H-M   'P 1'
#
loop_
_entity.id
_entity.type
_entity.pdbx_description
1 polymer ?
#
loop_
_entity_poly.entity_id
_entity_poly.type
_entity_poly.pdbx_seq_one_letter_code
_entity_poly.pdbx_strand_id
1 'polypeptide(L)' 'MIMDEELDAYRLSGEKVRVVRDGLESNDVVGIVLAWDDEQVLIRRQNRRVVKLDRSYTYQPFGEPRHNPIDLG' A
#
# COMPACT_ATOMS: atom_id res chain seq x y z
N MET A 1 9.85 3.78 -3.55
CA MET A 1 9.30 4.46 -2.36
C MET A 1 8.17 5.35 -2.83
N ILE A 2 6.98 5.21 -2.26
CA ILE A 2 5.78 5.96 -2.68
C ILE A 2 5.84 7.43 -2.23
N MET A 3 5.39 8.36 -3.08
CA MET A 3 5.41 9.81 -2.79
C MET A 3 4.19 10.29 -1.99
N ASP A 4 4.34 11.46 -1.34
CA ASP A 4 3.26 12.08 -0.54
C ASP A 4 2.02 12.38 -1.39
N GLU A 5 2.22 12.86 -2.62
CA GLU A 5 1.14 13.19 -3.56
C GLU A 5 0.34 11.94 -3.96
N GLU A 6 1.02 10.80 -4.14
CA GLU A 6 0.36 9.52 -4.42
C GLU A 6 -0.43 9.02 -3.20
N LEU A 7 0.15 9.12 -2.01
CA LEU A 7 -0.53 8.75 -0.76
C LEU A 7 -1.75 9.62 -0.49
N ASP A 8 -1.67 10.93 -0.79
CA ASP A 8 -2.80 11.84 -0.66
C ASP A 8 -3.90 11.52 -1.67
N ALA A 9 -3.55 11.20 -2.93
CA ALA A 9 -4.51 10.76 -3.93
C ALA A 9 -5.26 9.48 -3.48
N TYR A 10 -4.55 8.49 -2.91
CA TYR A 10 -5.19 7.29 -2.35
C TYR A 10 -6.07 7.60 -1.14
N ARG A 11 -5.65 8.52 -0.27
CA ARG A 11 -6.42 8.94 0.90
C ARG A 11 -7.70 9.68 0.51
N LEU A 12 -7.62 10.61 -0.44
CA LEU A 12 -8.75 11.41 -0.91
C LEU A 12 -9.75 10.57 -1.69
N SER A 13 -9.27 9.66 -2.55
CA SER A 13 -10.14 8.76 -3.32
C SER A 13 -10.79 7.69 -2.45
N GLY A 14 -10.13 7.27 -1.36
CA GLY A 14 -10.56 6.15 -0.54
C GLY A 14 -10.45 4.80 -1.27
N GLU A 15 -9.70 4.74 -2.38
CA GLU A 15 -9.47 3.51 -3.11
C GLU A 15 -8.65 2.52 -2.28
N LYS A 16 -8.91 1.22 -2.49
CA LYS A 16 -8.11 0.17 -1.86
C LYS A 16 -6.76 0.07 -2.56
N VAL A 17 -5.71 0.10 -1.74
CA VAL A 17 -4.33 -0.13 -2.15
C VAL A 17 -3.92 -1.54 -1.73
N ARG A 18 -3.19 -2.22 -2.60
CA ARG A 18 -2.41 -3.42 -2.29
C ARG A 18 -0.96 -3.00 -2.02
N VAL A 19 -0.44 -3.44 -0.89
CA VAL A 19 0.96 -3.25 -0.50
C VAL A 19 1.64 -4.61 -0.54
N VAL A 20 2.57 -4.77 -1.47
CA VAL A 20 3.30 -6.03 -1.67
C VAL A 20 4.47 -6.08 -0.69
N ARG A 21 4.51 -7.15 0.14
CA ARG A 21 5.56 -7.38 1.12
C ARG A 21 6.34 -8.65 0.77
N ASP A 22 7.66 -8.59 0.87
CA ASP A 22 8.55 -9.75 0.81
C ASP A 22 8.41 -10.61 -0.46
N GLY A 23 7.78 -10.09 -1.52
CA GLY A 23 7.51 -10.80 -2.79
C GLY A 23 6.47 -11.92 -2.71
N LEU A 24 5.86 -12.20 -1.54
CA LEU A 24 4.91 -13.29 -1.34
C LEU A 24 3.47 -12.80 -1.28
N GLU A 25 2.59 -13.41 -2.09
CA GLU A 25 1.19 -12.95 -2.20
C GLU A 25 0.40 -13.06 -0.90
N SER A 26 0.67 -14.08 -0.11
CA SER A 26 0.05 -14.28 1.21
C SER A 26 0.33 -13.13 2.19
N ASN A 27 1.39 -12.37 1.95
CA ASN A 27 1.86 -11.31 2.85
C ASN A 27 1.32 -9.93 2.45
N ASP A 28 0.61 -9.83 1.33
CA ASP A 28 0.06 -8.58 0.86
C ASP A 28 -0.90 -7.96 1.89
N VAL A 29 -0.79 -6.64 2.02
CA VAL A 29 -1.75 -5.87 2.80
C VAL A 29 -2.67 -5.13 1.85
N VAL A 30 -3.98 -5.36 2.01
CA VAL A 30 -5.02 -4.63 1.29
C VAL A 30 -5.80 -3.76 2.26
N GLY A 31 -5.98 -2.49 1.91
CA GLY A 31 -6.73 -1.53 2.71
C GLY A 31 -6.73 -0.14 2.12
N ILE A 32 -7.13 0.85 2.91
CA ILE A 32 -7.14 2.27 2.52
C ILE A 32 -6.06 3.03 3.29
N VAL A 33 -5.49 4.06 2.67
CA VAL A 33 -4.53 4.97 3.31
C VAL A 33 -5.27 5.83 4.33
N LEU A 34 -4.83 5.80 5.59
CA LEU A 34 -5.37 6.65 6.66
C LEU A 34 -4.50 7.85 6.98
N ALA A 35 -3.18 7.67 6.94
CA ALA A 35 -2.16 8.67 7.26
C ALA A 35 -0.78 8.12 6.87
N TRP A 36 0.22 8.99 6.82
CA TRP A 36 1.61 8.63 6.61
C TRP A 36 2.52 9.68 7.26
N ASP A 37 3.77 9.30 7.45
CA ASP A 37 4.89 10.17 7.80
C ASP A 37 6.06 9.90 6.83
N ASP A 38 7.26 10.37 7.13
CA ASP A 38 8.43 10.22 6.25
C ASP A 38 8.85 8.75 6.02
N GLU A 39 8.50 7.83 6.92
CA GLU A 39 8.98 6.44 6.89
C GLU A 39 7.85 5.42 6.70
N GLN A 40 6.67 5.72 7.22
CA GLN A 40 5.61 4.75 7.43
C GLN A 40 4.27 5.21 6.85
N VAL A 41 3.46 4.25 6.40
CA VAL A 41 2.08 4.43 5.96
C VAL A 41 1.14 3.63 6.86
N LEU A 42 0.09 4.28 7.35
CA LEU A 42 -0.99 3.65 8.10
C LEU A 42 -2.08 3.18 7.15
N ILE A 43 -2.25 1.86 7.05
CA ILE A 43 -3.30 1.24 6.23
C ILE A 43 -4.39 0.67 7.13
N ARG A 44 -5.65 1.06 6.86
CA ARG A 44 -6.83 0.44 7.48
C ARG A 44 -7.30 -0.73 6.64
N ARG A 45 -7.20 -1.93 7.20
CA ARG A 45 -7.70 -3.16 6.58
C ARG A 45 -9.22 -3.24 6.70
N GLN A 46 -9.84 -4.08 5.87
CA GLN A 46 -11.30 -4.31 5.87
C GLN A 46 -11.81 -4.86 7.22
N ASN A 47 -10.99 -5.62 7.94
CA ASN A 47 -11.28 -6.10 9.29
C ASN A 47 -11.17 -5.00 10.38
N ARG A 48 -11.07 -3.73 9.96
CA ARG A 48 -10.94 -2.52 10.80
C ARG A 48 -9.63 -2.41 11.57
N ARG A 49 -8.70 -3.36 11.45
CA ARG A 49 -7.36 -3.23 12.03
C ARG A 49 -6.54 -2.24 11.21
N VAL A 50 -5.73 -1.46 11.92
CA VAL A 50 -4.74 -0.55 11.31
C VAL A 50 -3.38 -1.21 11.41
N VAL A 51 -2.63 -1.16 10.32
CA VAL A 51 -1.25 -1.65 10.26
C VAL A 51 -0.34 -0.54 9.78
N LYS A 52 0.90 -0.55 10.28
CA LYS A 52 1.97 0.32 9.80
C LYS A 52 2.82 -0.44 8.80
N LEU A 53 3.14 0.20 7.69
CA LEU A 53 3.92 -0.36 6.60
C LEU A 53 5.00 0.62 6.19
N ASP A 54 6.13 0.09 5.79
CA ASP A 54 7.24 0.90 5.31
C ASP A 54 6.91 1.54 3.96
N ARG A 55 7.36 2.77 3.72
CA ARG A 55 7.18 3.47 2.44
C ARG A 55 8.03 2.89 1.31
N SER A 56 9.03 2.07 1.63
CA SER A 56 9.85 1.37 0.63
C SER A 56 9.12 0.23 -0.07
N TYR A 57 8.03 -0.29 0.49
CA TYR A 57 7.22 -1.31 -0.17
C TYR A 57 6.55 -0.80 -1.45
N THR A 58 6.10 -1.75 -2.28
CA THR A 58 5.34 -1.44 -3.50
C THR A 58 3.88 -1.24 -3.16
N TYR A 59 3.36 -0.04 -3.44
CA TYR A 59 1.95 0.32 -3.30
C TYR A 59 1.35 0.39 -4.70
N GLN A 60 0.20 -0.25 -4.88
CA GLN A 60 -0.50 -0.24 -6.16
C GLN A 60 -2.02 -0.31 -5.95
N PRO A 61 -2.83 0.16 -6.91
CA PRO A 61 -4.27 -0.01 -6.86
C PRO A 61 -4.62 -1.50 -6.71
N PHE A 62 -5.54 -1.81 -5.80
CA PHE A 62 -5.97 -3.20 -5.58
C PHE A 62 -6.72 -3.76 -6.80
N GLY A 63 -7.42 -2.88 -7.54
CA GLY A 63 -8.17 -3.23 -8.74
C GLY A 63 -7.28 -3.55 -9.95
N GLU A 64 -6.00 -3.17 -9.91
CA GLU A 64 -5.04 -3.46 -10.97
C GLU A 64 -4.31 -4.79 -10.73
N PRO A 65 -3.78 -5.42 -11.81
CA PRO A 65 -2.94 -6.60 -11.70
C PRO A 65 -1.79 -6.41 -10.71
N ARG A 66 -1.46 -7.47 -9.98
CA ARG A 66 -0.29 -7.49 -9.11
C ARG A 66 0.97 -7.34 -9.97
N HIS A 67 1.75 -6.31 -9.72
CA HIS A 67 3.11 -6.19 -10.26
C HIS A 67 4.07 -6.66 -9.17
N ASN A 68 4.79 -7.75 -9.43
CA ASN A 68 5.85 -8.16 -8.54
C ASN A 68 7.04 -7.23 -8.75
N PRO A 69 7.60 -6.58 -7.71
CA PRO A 69 8.78 -5.74 -7.86
C PRO A 69 10.00 -6.49 -8.44
N ILE A 70 10.02 -7.82 -8.41
CA ILE A 70 11.08 -8.66 -9.00
C ILE A 70 10.93 -8.81 -10.52
N ASP A 71 9.72 -8.71 -11.07
CA ASP A 71 9.46 -8.93 -12.50
C ASP A 71 9.78 -7.71 -13.38
N LEU A 72 10.24 -6.61 -12.78
CA LEU A 72 10.63 -5.37 -13.46
C LEU A 72 12.15 -5.25 -13.69
N GLY A 73 12.92 -6.32 -13.44
CA GLY A 73 14.39 -6.37 -13.54
C GLY A 73 14.91 -7.36 -14.57
#